data_AF-A0A0C2CIS2-F1
#
_entry.id   AF-A0A0C2CIS2-F1
#
_cell.length_a   1.000
_cell.length_b   1.000
_cell.length_c   1.000
_cell.angle_alpha   90.00
_cell.angle_beta   90.00
_cell.angle_gamma   90.00
#
_symmetry.space_group_name_H-M   'P 1'
#
loop_
_entity.id
_entity.type
_entity.pdbx_description
1 polymer ?
#
loop_
_entity_poly.entity_id
_entity_poly.type
_entity_poly.pdbx_seq_one_letter_code
_entity_poly.pdbx_strand_id
1 'polypeptide(L)' 'MGDTVHYRILDVPDNSGAQLFRIDELTGEIWPNAKFDREQKDMYILTVEARDNLPSALPG' A
#
# COMPACT_ATOMS: atom_id res chain seq x y z
N MET A 1 -18.42 -3.55 16.68
CA MET A 1 -17.32 -4.45 16.27
C MET A 1 -16.61 -3.73 15.16
N GLY A 2 -15.33 -3.40 15.37
CA GLY A 2 -14.67 -2.23 14.80
C GLY A 2 -14.54 -2.22 13.29
N ASP A 3 -14.60 -1.01 12.75
CA ASP A 3 -14.38 -0.69 11.35
C ASP A 3 -12.94 -1.10 10.99
N THR A 4 -12.80 -2.14 10.17
CA THR A 4 -11.48 -2.59 9.74
C THR A 4 -11.12 -1.83 8.47
N VAL A 5 -10.01 -1.11 8.52
CA VAL A 5 -9.43 -0.44 7.35
C VAL A 5 -8.58 -1.47 6.61
N HIS A 6 -8.83 -1.60 5.31
CA HIS A 6 -8.08 -2.49 4.43
C HIS A 6 -7.09 -1.69 3.59
N TYR A 7 -5.83 -2.11 3.61
CA TYR A 7 -4.75 -1.44 2.89
C TYR A 7 -4.33 -2.23 1.65
N ARG A 8 -4.09 -1.54 0.53
CA ARG A 8 -3.56 -2.15 -0.70
C ARG A 8 -2.69 -1.20 -1.51
N ILE A 9 -1.71 -1.75 -2.20
CA ILE A 9 -0.91 -1.00 -3.18
C ILE A 9 -1.71 -0.96 -4.50
N LEU A 10 -2.02 0.23 -4.99
CA LEU A 10 -2.80 0.45 -6.21
C LEU A 10 -1.91 0.50 -7.45
N ASP A 11 -0.81 1.25 -7.36
CA ASP A 11 0.05 1.49 -8.50
C ASP A 11 1.49 1.71 -8.06
N VAL A 12 2.41 1.23 -8.90
CA VAL A 12 3.83 1.51 -8.82
C VAL A 12 4.26 1.87 -10.24
N PRO A 13 4.68 3.13 -10.50
CA PRO A 13 5.04 3.58 -11.84
C PRO A 13 6.18 2.76 -12.46
N ASP A 14 6.95 2.08 -11.61
CA ASP A 14 7.86 1.03 -12.02
C ASP A 14 7.06 -0.28 -12.16
N ASN A 15 6.80 -0.71 -13.38
CA ASN A 15 5.93 -1.87 -13.71
C ASN A 15 6.37 -3.20 -13.01
N SER A 16 7.60 -3.26 -12.49
CA SER A 16 8.12 -4.37 -11.67
C SER A 16 7.95 -4.15 -10.16
N GLY A 17 7.82 -2.90 -9.72
CA GLY A 17 7.85 -2.48 -8.32
C GLY A 17 6.67 -2.95 -7.49
N ALA A 18 5.48 -3.12 -8.08
CA ALA A 18 4.31 -3.63 -7.37
C ALA A 18 4.52 -5.03 -6.78
N GLN A 19 5.41 -5.83 -7.36
CA GLN A 19 5.77 -7.16 -6.85
C GLN A 19 6.95 -7.13 -5.87
N LEU A 20 7.71 -6.04 -5.84
CA LEU A 20 8.87 -5.86 -4.96
C LEU A 20 8.47 -5.43 -3.54
N PHE A 21 7.24 -4.95 -3.36
CA PHE A 21 6.70 -4.53 -2.06
C PHE A 21 5.43 -5.31 -1.76
N ARG A 22 5.24 -5.62 -0.49
CA ARG A 22 4.00 -6.18 0.05
C ARG A 22 3.49 -5.25 1.14
N ILE A 23 2.18 -5.09 1.22
CA ILE A 23 1.52 -4.37 2.31
C ILE A 23 0.66 -5.35 3.11
N ASP A 24 0.70 -5.23 4.44
CA ASP A 24 -0.21 -5.94 5.30
C ASP A 24 -1.59 -5.25 5.26
N GLU A 25 -2.62 -5.99 4.85
CA GLU A 25 -3.95 -5.44 4.60
C GLU A 25 -4.63 -4.90 5.85
N LEU A 26 -4.27 -5.38 7.05
CA LEU A 26 -4.93 -5.00 8.30
C LEU A 26 -4.20 -3.88 9.04
N THR A 27 -2.87 -3.83 8.92
CA THR A 27 -2.02 -2.88 9.65
C THR A 27 -1.46 -1.77 8.77
N GLY A 28 -1.40 -1.98 7.45
CA GLY A 28 -0.78 -1.07 6.50
C GLY A 28 0.75 -1.13 6.48
N GLU A 29 1.37 -2.08 7.18
CA GLU A 29 2.83 -2.23 7.18
C GLU A 29 3.36 -2.63 5.81
N ILE A 30 4.35 -1.90 5.29
CA ILE A 30 4.95 -2.17 3.99
C ILE A 30 6.29 -2.86 4.20
N TRP A 31 6.45 -4.02 3.55
CA TRP A 31 7.67 -4.82 3.60
C TRP A 31 8.28 -5.01 2.21
N PRO A 32 9.62 -5.06 2.11
CA PRO A 32 10.28 -5.48 0.90
C PRO A 32 10.05 -6.97 0.66
N ASN A 33 9.66 -7.34 -0.55
CA ASN A 33 9.54 -8.72 -1.02
C ASN A 33 10.76 -9.16 -1.85
N ALA A 34 11.71 -8.25 -2.08
CA ALA A 34 12.95 -8.47 -2.80
C ALA A 34 14.11 -7.73 -2.12
N LYS A 35 15.34 -8.07 -2.49
CA LYS A 35 16.53 -7.35 -2.04
C LYS A 35 16.72 -6.10 -2.90
N PHE A 36 16.74 -4.94 -2.25
CA PHE A 36 16.96 -3.66 -2.93
C PHE A 36 18.44 -3.27 -2.86
N ASP A 37 18.95 -2.82 -4.00
CA ASP A 37 20.27 -2.23 -4.12
C ASP A 37 20.11 -0.73 -4.33
N ARG A 38 20.56 0.06 -3.35
CA ARG A 38 20.43 1.52 -3.37
C ARG A 38 21.34 2.18 -4.40
N GLU A 39 22.32 1.47 -4.94
CA GLU A 39 23.18 1.96 -6.03
C GLU A 39 22.48 1.86 -7.39
N GLN A 40 21.53 0.93 -7.53
CA GLN A 40 20.70 0.78 -8.74
C GLN A 40 19.46 1.66 -8.71
N LYS A 41 18.80 1.75 -7.55
CA LYS A 41 17.61 2.59 -7.38
C LYS A 41 17.49 3.08 -5.95
N ASP A 42 17.47 4.39 -5.78
CA ASP A 42 17.45 5.06 -4.49
C ASP A 42 16.03 5.31 -3.96
N MET A 43 15.04 5.42 -4.86
CA MET A 43 13.65 5.74 -4.52
C MET A 43 12.62 4.93 -5.33
N TYR A 44 11.54 4.52 -4.64
CA TYR A 44 10.33 3.97 -5.24
C TYR A 44 9.13 4.78 -4.75
N ILE A 45 8.23 5.14 -5.68
CA ILE A 45 6.97 5.80 -5.37
C ILE A 45 5.88 4.73 -5.36
N LEU A 46 5.13 4.61 -4.27
CA LEU A 46 4.05 3.64 -4.12
C LEU A 46 2.74 4.39 -3.90
N THR A 47 1.74 4.09 -4.72
CA THR A 47 0.37 4.58 -4.49
C THR A 47 -0.37 3.55 -3.64
N VAL A 48 -0.78 3.94 -2.43
CA VAL A 48 -1.47 3.07 -1.47
C VAL A 48 -2.88 3.58 -1.22
N GLU A 49 -3.85 2.67 -1.15
CA GLU A 49 -5.22 2.94 -0.74
C GLU A 49 -5.48 2.37 0.65
N ALA A 50 -6.14 3.16 1.49
CA ALA A 50 -6.73 2.73 2.74
C ALA A 50 -8.26 2.82 2.60
N ARG A 51 -8.95 1.71 2.78
CA ARG A 51 -10.41 1.65 2.61
C ARG A 51 -11.07 1.12 3.88
N ASP A 52 -11.82 1.98 4.56
CA ASP A 52 -12.79 1.54 5.55
C ASP A 52 -14.11 1.17 4.86
N ASN A 53 -14.90 0.31 5.50
CA ASN A 53 -16.22 -0.09 5.01
C ASN A 53 -17.32 0.81 5.60
N LEU A 54 -16.99 2.04 6.01
CA LEU A 54 -17.94 2.95 6.60
C LEU A 54 -18.73 3.64 5.48
N PRO A 55 -20.09 3.62 5.52
CA PRO A 55 -20.85 4.57 4.73
C PRO A 55 -20.46 5.97 5.19
N SER A 56 -20.10 6.85 4.25
CA SER A 56 -19.70 8.23 4.53
C SER A 56 -20.61 8.86 5.57
N ALA A 57 -20.03 9.36 6.66
CA ALA A 57 -20.76 10.03 7.74
C ALA A 57 -21.22 11.45 7.35
N LEU A 58 -21.60 11.68 6.09
CA LEU A 58 -22.25 12.89 5.63
C LEU A 58 -23.76 12.72 5.80
N PRO A 59 -24.38 13.20 6.89
CA PRO A 59 -25.79 13.57 6.82
C PRO A 59 -25.91 14.73 5.82
N GLY A 60 -26.75 14.53 4.81
CA GLY A 60 -27.18 15.59 3.91
C GLY A 60 -28.03 16.64 4.62
#